data_AF-A0A9E2U5V9-F1
#
_entry.id   AF-A0A9E2U5V9-F1
#
_cell.length_a   1.000
_cell.length_b   1.000
_cell.length_c   1.000
_cell.angle_alpha   90.00
_cell.angle_beta   90.00
_cell.angle_gamma   90.00
#
_symmetry.space_group_name_H-M   'P 1'
#
loop_
_entity.id
_entity.type
_entity.pdbx_description
1 polymer ?
#
loop_
_entity_poly.entity_id
_entity_poly.type
_entity_poly.pdbx_seq_one_letter_code
_entity_poly.pdbx_strand_id
1 'polypeptide(L)'
;MADPTQKPLGHGCPVGTDHDREVPEIDLLSPLTIRGVTDVTHVVTEEGVAYLYKTESLEERKAAIVAIAGATDIGRRADPKRTAELRTRGIVATPEDLGVRRAEARRTLLAARSIDDLVAWSDGLYEPPAKFRSW
;
A
#
# COMPACT_ATOMS: atom_id res chain seq x y z
N MET A 1 17.42 -54.69 34.25
CA MET A 1 17.28 -53.26 34.60
C MET A 1 18.26 -52.49 33.74
N ALA A 2 17.77 -51.88 32.66
CA ALA A 2 18.51 -50.99 31.77
C ALA A 2 17.50 -49.98 31.20
N ASP A 3 17.93 -48.72 31.17
CA ASP A 3 17.17 -47.46 31.07
C ASP A 3 16.55 -47.21 29.68
N PRO A 4 15.24 -46.86 29.56
CA PRO A 4 14.58 -46.58 28.30
C PRO A 4 14.50 -45.08 28.01
N THR A 5 15.62 -44.42 27.66
CA THR A 5 15.52 -43.06 27.09
C THR A 5 16.64 -42.76 26.09
N GLN A 6 16.44 -43.13 24.83
CA GLN A 6 17.22 -42.57 23.72
C GLN A 6 16.31 -42.26 22.52
N LYS A 7 16.07 -40.97 22.30
CA LYS A 7 15.31 -40.39 21.19
C LYS A 7 16.26 -40.15 20.00
N PRO A 8 15.85 -40.38 18.74
CA PRO A 8 16.76 -40.28 17.60
C PRO A 8 17.17 -38.83 17.29
N LEU A 9 18.42 -38.69 16.82
CA LEU A 9 19.09 -37.45 16.42
C LEU A 9 18.34 -36.77 15.26
N GLY A 10 17.80 -35.56 15.50
CA GLY A 10 17.27 -34.68 14.46
C GLY A 10 18.40 -34.01 13.68
N HIS A 11 18.33 -34.03 12.35
CA HIS A 11 19.18 -33.25 11.47
C HIS A 11 18.81 -31.76 11.55
N GLY A 12 19.73 -30.93 12.01
CA GLY A 12 19.66 -29.47 11.92
C GLY A 12 21.06 -28.87 12.10
N CYS A 13 21.54 -28.12 11.11
CA CYS A 13 22.84 -27.47 11.17
C CYS A 13 22.86 -26.37 12.26
N PRO A 14 23.95 -26.26 13.06
CA PRO A 14 24.09 -25.18 14.03
C PRO A 14 24.41 -23.87 13.29
N VAL A 15 23.58 -22.84 13.49
CA VAL A 15 23.85 -21.48 12.99
C VAL A 15 24.94 -20.86 13.86
N GLY A 16 26.15 -20.79 13.32
CA GLY A 16 27.25 -20.02 13.87
C GLY A 16 27.03 -18.53 13.63
N THR A 17 27.21 -17.75 14.68
CA THR A 17 27.20 -16.29 14.74
C THR A 17 28.43 -15.74 14.03
N ASP A 18 28.27 -15.17 12.83
CA ASP A 18 29.23 -14.22 12.27
C ASP A 18 28.58 -13.42 11.12
N HIS A 19 27.73 -12.45 11.49
CA HIS A 19 27.11 -11.50 10.55
C HIS A 19 27.23 -10.06 11.07
N ASP A 20 28.38 -9.69 11.61
CA ASP A 20 28.69 -8.28 11.88
C ASP A 20 29.09 -7.60 10.56
N ARG A 21 28.09 -7.07 9.85
CA ARG A 21 28.29 -5.95 8.93
C ARG A 21 27.85 -4.70 9.68
N GLU A 22 28.79 -3.80 9.94
CA GLU A 22 28.51 -2.47 10.49
C GLU A 22 27.34 -1.83 9.74
N VAL A 23 26.24 -1.60 10.45
CA VAL A 23 25.06 -0.93 9.92
C VAL A 23 25.31 0.57 10.08
N PRO A 24 25.30 1.37 9.01
CA PRO A 24 25.41 2.83 9.15
C PRO A 24 24.24 3.33 9.97
N GLU A 25 24.54 4.22 10.93
CA GLU A 25 23.62 4.77 11.91
C GLU A 25 22.54 5.60 11.21
N ILE A 26 21.41 4.95 10.90
CA ILE A 26 20.17 5.63 10.52
C ILE A 26 19.29 5.58 11.77
N ASP A 27 18.90 6.75 12.27
CA ASP A 27 17.95 6.87 13.38
C ASP A 27 16.58 6.30 12.98
N LEU A 28 16.36 5.04 13.37
CA LEU A 28 15.14 4.25 13.11
C LEU A 28 14.02 4.54 14.12
N LEU A 29 14.16 5.52 15.02
CA LEU A 29 13.20 5.76 16.11
C LEU A 29 12.07 6.74 15.75
N SER A 30 12.07 7.32 14.54
CA SER A 30 10.86 7.96 14.02
C SER A 30 9.92 6.89 13.42
N PRO A 31 8.62 6.86 13.77
CA PRO A 31 7.71 5.85 13.25
C PRO A 31 7.44 6.09 11.75
N LEU A 32 8.31 5.55 10.91
CA LEU A 32 8.21 5.54 9.45
C LEU A 32 7.53 4.24 9.02
N THR A 33 6.20 4.22 9.01
CA THR A 33 5.41 3.02 8.66
C THR A 33 5.53 2.60 7.18
N ILE A 34 6.35 3.27 6.39
CA ILE A 34 6.82 2.76 5.10
C ILE A 34 8.32 3.05 5.05
N ARG A 35 9.14 1.98 5.06
CA ARG A 35 10.60 2.06 4.88
C ARG A 35 10.87 2.88 3.63
N GLY A 36 11.33 4.13 3.80
CA GLY A 36 11.75 5.01 2.71
C GLY A 36 10.64 5.36 1.71
N VAL A 37 10.46 6.65 1.46
CA VAL A 37 9.73 7.12 0.26
C VAL A 37 10.27 6.48 -1.04
N THR A 38 11.44 5.84 -1.03
CA THR A 38 12.07 5.08 -2.11
C THR A 38 11.34 3.79 -2.51
N ASP A 39 10.71 3.05 -1.59
CA ASP A 39 10.14 1.72 -1.89
C ASP A 39 8.71 1.79 -2.44
N VAL A 40 8.13 3.00 -2.46
CA VAL A 40 6.77 3.24 -2.98
C VAL A 40 6.79 3.30 -4.51
N THR A 41 6.05 2.43 -5.19
CA THR A 41 5.95 2.49 -6.66
C THR A 41 4.77 3.34 -7.15
N HIS A 42 3.71 3.41 -6.35
CA HIS A 42 2.48 4.12 -6.66
C HIS A 42 1.95 4.84 -5.43
N VAL A 43 1.48 6.06 -5.62
CA VAL A 43 0.65 6.76 -4.65
C VAL A 43 -0.70 7.02 -5.28
N VAL A 44 -1.77 6.66 -4.59
CA VAL A 44 -3.15 6.76 -5.07
C VAL A 44 -3.93 7.64 -4.10
N THR A 45 -4.61 8.65 -4.64
CA THR A 45 -5.56 9.52 -3.94
C THR A 45 -6.83 9.66 -4.75
N GLU A 46 -7.82 10.37 -4.21
CA GLU A 46 -9.02 10.78 -4.94
C GLU A 46 -8.71 11.69 -6.14
N GLU A 47 -7.55 12.37 -6.14
CA GLU A 47 -7.13 13.24 -7.24
C GLU A 47 -6.49 12.49 -8.41
N GLY A 48 -5.93 11.31 -8.15
CA GLY A 48 -5.31 10.50 -9.18
C GLY A 48 -4.24 9.55 -8.65
N VAL A 49 -3.40 9.09 -9.57
CA VAL A 49 -2.31 8.15 -9.32
C VAL A 49 -0.99 8.80 -9.73
N ALA A 50 0.01 8.75 -8.85
CA ALA A 50 1.40 9.04 -9.18
C ALA A 50 2.19 7.73 -9.30
N TYR A 51 2.70 7.48 -10.51
CA TYR A 51 3.55 6.34 -10.87
C TYR A 51 5.01 6.62 -10.52
N LEU A 52 5.34 6.59 -9.24
CA LEU A 52 6.67 6.94 -8.72
C LEU A 52 7.80 6.05 -9.25
N TYR A 53 7.50 4.85 -9.73
CA TYR A 53 8.49 3.99 -10.39
C TYR A 53 8.97 4.52 -11.75
N LYS A 54 8.23 5.46 -12.37
CA LYS A 54 8.60 6.11 -13.63
C LYS A 54 9.43 7.38 -13.45
N THR A 55 9.65 7.82 -12.22
CA THR A 55 10.34 9.09 -11.96
C THR A 55 11.84 8.90 -11.99
N GLU A 56 12.56 9.85 -12.60
CA GLU A 56 14.01 9.75 -12.79
C GLU A 56 14.81 10.47 -11.68
N SER A 57 14.14 11.27 -10.85
CA SER A 57 14.78 12.04 -9.78
C SER A 57 13.87 12.22 -8.56
N LEU A 58 14.48 12.54 -7.42
CA LEU A 58 13.73 12.85 -6.20
C LEU A 58 12.84 14.08 -6.36
N GLU A 59 13.28 15.09 -7.11
CA GLU A 59 12.49 16.29 -7.38
C GLU A 59 11.26 15.97 -8.24
N GLU A 60 11.42 15.13 -9.25
CA GLU A 60 10.29 14.64 -10.04
C GLU A 60 9.33 13.78 -9.21
N ARG A 61 9.86 12.93 -8.34
CA ARG A 61 9.07 12.14 -7.38
C ARG A 61 8.24 13.04 -6.47
N LYS A 62 8.84 14.08 -5.89
CA LYS A 62 8.14 15.08 -5.08
C LYS A 62 7.07 15.80 -5.90
N ALA A 63 7.39 16.24 -7.12
CA ALA A 63 6.44 16.91 -7.99
C ALA A 63 5.24 16.02 -8.33
N ALA A 64 5.46 14.72 -8.59
CA ALA A 64 4.40 13.76 -8.82
C ALA A 64 3.51 13.56 -7.58
N ILE A 65 4.09 13.47 -6.38
CA ILE A 65 3.33 13.39 -5.12
C ILE A 65 2.50 14.66 -4.90
N VAL A 66 3.12 15.83 -5.06
CA VAL A 66 2.45 17.13 -4.92
C VAL A 66 1.27 17.26 -5.90
N ALA A 67 1.43 16.77 -7.14
CA ALA A 67 0.40 16.83 -8.16
C ALA A 67 -0.89 16.07 -7.81
N ILE A 68 -0.81 15.02 -6.97
CA ILE A 68 -1.96 14.20 -6.54
C ILE A 68 -2.36 14.44 -5.09
N ALA A 69 -1.75 15.40 -4.40
CA ALA A 69 -2.00 15.63 -2.97
C ALA A 69 -3.21 16.53 -2.66
N GLY A 70 -3.98 16.94 -3.66
CA GLY A 70 -5.24 17.67 -3.48
C GLY A 70 -5.14 18.95 -2.65
N ALA A 71 -6.12 19.18 -1.77
CA ALA A 71 -6.22 20.39 -0.96
C ALA A 71 -5.25 20.46 0.23
N THR A 72 -4.33 19.50 0.39
CA THR A 72 -3.35 19.48 1.48
C THR A 72 -2.32 20.61 1.37
N ASP A 73 -1.60 20.89 2.46
CA ASP A 73 -0.58 21.94 2.50
C ASP A 73 0.54 21.77 1.47
N ILE A 74 0.82 20.52 1.09
CA ILE A 74 1.78 20.18 0.03
C ILE A 74 1.11 20.25 -1.35
N GLY A 75 -0.13 19.79 -1.49
CA GLY A 75 -0.86 19.82 -2.76
C GLY A 75 -1.17 21.22 -3.25
N ARG A 76 -1.41 22.17 -2.34
CA ARG A 76 -1.58 23.60 -2.68
C ARG A 76 -0.33 24.26 -3.29
N ARG A 77 0.83 23.59 -3.26
CA ARG A 77 2.08 24.05 -3.87
C ARG A 77 2.26 23.52 -5.30
N ALA A 78 1.31 22.74 -5.80
CA ALA A 78 1.38 22.17 -7.15
C ALA A 78 1.42 23.27 -8.21
N ASP A 79 2.39 23.17 -9.13
CA ASP A 79 2.42 23.97 -10.34
C ASP A 79 1.54 23.28 -11.41
N PRO A 80 0.45 23.91 -11.89
CA PRO A 80 -0.42 23.33 -12.91
C PRO A 80 0.31 22.96 -14.20
N LYS A 81 1.32 23.73 -14.61
CA LYS A 81 2.10 23.45 -15.83
C LYS A 81 2.91 22.17 -15.64
N ARG A 82 3.60 22.05 -14.50
CA ARG A 82 4.36 20.86 -14.15
C ARG A 82 3.46 19.63 -14.03
N THR A 83 2.29 19.76 -13.41
CA THR A 83 1.31 18.67 -13.34
C THR A 83 0.86 18.22 -14.73
N ALA A 84 0.57 19.14 -15.66
CA ALA A 84 0.18 18.81 -17.03
C ALA A 84 1.30 18.06 -17.79
N GLU A 85 2.57 18.45 -17.58
CA GLU A 85 3.72 17.76 -18.15
C GLU A 85 3.83 16.32 -17.61
N LEU A 86 3.71 16.15 -16.29
CA LEU A 86 3.75 14.83 -15.64
C LEU A 86 2.61 13.93 -16.11
N ARG A 87 1.41 14.50 -16.37
CA ARG A 87 0.28 13.79 -16.96
C ARG A 87 0.56 13.35 -18.40
N THR A 88 1.09 14.24 -19.22
CA THR A 88 1.46 13.94 -20.62
C THR A 88 2.48 12.81 -20.70
N ARG A 89 3.42 12.75 -19.75
CA ARG A 89 4.43 11.68 -19.63
C ARG A 89 3.89 10.41 -18.99
N GLY A 90 2.65 10.39 -18.53
CA GLY A 90 2.04 9.25 -17.83
C GLY A 90 2.70 8.92 -16.49
N ILE A 91 3.36 9.90 -15.85
CA ILE A 91 3.87 9.82 -14.47
C ILE A 91 2.75 10.10 -13.48
N VAL A 92 1.82 10.97 -13.84
CA VAL A 92 0.58 11.22 -13.10
C VAL A 92 -0.60 10.85 -14.00
N ALA A 93 -1.66 10.27 -13.44
CA ALA A 93 -2.93 10.08 -14.14
C ALA A 93 -4.08 10.54 -13.25
N THR A 94 -4.94 11.42 -13.75
CA THR A 94 -6.21 11.75 -13.09
C THR A 94 -7.26 10.66 -13.40
N PRO A 95 -8.38 10.59 -12.67
CA PRO A 95 -9.47 9.67 -13.01
C PRO A 95 -9.90 9.76 -14.47
N GLU A 96 -9.92 10.98 -15.02
CA GLU A 96 -10.31 11.23 -16.41
C GLU A 96 -9.29 10.67 -17.41
N ASP A 97 -7.98 10.71 -17.09
CA ASP A 97 -6.94 10.06 -17.90
C ASP A 97 -7.10 8.53 -17.92
N LEU A 98 -7.72 7.97 -16.89
CA LEU A 98 -8.04 6.54 -16.77
C LEU A 98 -9.41 6.18 -17.38
N GLY A 99 -10.13 7.15 -17.95
CA GLY A 99 -11.48 6.95 -18.47
C GLY A 99 -12.57 6.80 -17.39
N VAL A 100 -12.28 7.19 -16.15
CA VAL A 100 -13.20 7.11 -15.01
C VAL A 100 -13.83 8.48 -14.73
N ARG A 101 -15.16 8.56 -14.78
CA ARG A 101 -15.87 9.78 -14.36
C ARG A 101 -16.11 9.75 -12.86
N ARG A 102 -15.61 10.75 -12.13
CA ARG A 102 -15.74 10.81 -10.65
C ARG A 102 -17.18 10.65 -10.15
N ALA A 103 -18.17 11.18 -10.87
CA ALA A 103 -19.59 11.08 -10.52
C ALA A 103 -20.19 9.67 -10.61
N GLU A 104 -19.50 8.72 -11.26
CA GLU A 104 -19.92 7.32 -11.37
C GLU A 104 -19.48 6.47 -10.18
N ALA A 105 -18.51 6.94 -9.38
CA ALA A 105 -18.02 6.25 -8.20
C ALA A 105 -19.10 6.24 -7.08
N ARG A 106 -20.03 5.30 -7.18
CA ARG A 106 -21.20 5.18 -6.30
C ARG A 106 -21.23 3.82 -5.60
N ARG A 107 -21.87 3.75 -4.43
CA ARG A 107 -22.08 2.49 -3.68
C ARG A 107 -22.80 1.41 -4.48
N THR A 108 -23.51 1.79 -5.54
CA THR A 108 -24.19 0.88 -6.48
C THR A 108 -23.22 0.01 -7.30
N LEU A 109 -21.93 0.36 -7.36
CA LEU A 109 -20.89 -0.45 -8.00
C LEU A 109 -20.39 -1.60 -7.10
N LEU A 110 -20.73 -1.61 -5.80
CA LEU A 110 -20.36 -2.70 -4.90
C LEU A 110 -21.22 -3.93 -5.18
N ALA A 111 -20.59 -5.09 -5.40
CA ALA A 111 -21.28 -6.37 -5.63
C ALA A 111 -22.13 -6.82 -4.42
N ALA A 112 -21.68 -6.47 -3.21
CA ALA A 112 -22.40 -6.62 -1.96
C ALA A 112 -22.38 -5.28 -1.22
N ARG A 113 -23.55 -4.82 -0.76
CA ARG A 113 -23.72 -3.49 -0.15
C ARG A 113 -23.91 -3.55 1.37
N SER A 114 -24.11 -4.74 1.91
CA SER A 114 -24.27 -5.03 3.34
C SER A 114 -23.53 -6.32 3.73
N ILE A 115 -23.46 -6.57 5.04
CA ILE A 115 -22.95 -7.85 5.56
C ILE A 115 -23.91 -9.00 5.20
N ASP A 116 -25.21 -8.76 5.23
CA ASP A 116 -26.23 -9.73 4.81
C ASP A 116 -26.04 -10.14 3.34
N ASP A 117 -25.73 -9.18 2.47
CA ASP A 117 -25.39 -9.46 1.07
C ASP A 117 -24.18 -10.39 1.02
N LEU A 118 -23.11 -10.13 1.80
CA LEU A 118 -21.94 -11.02 1.84
C LEU A 118 -22.27 -12.44 2.32
N VAL A 119 -23.14 -12.60 3.31
CA VAL A 119 -23.61 -13.92 3.78
C VAL A 119 -24.37 -14.65 2.67
N ALA A 120 -25.29 -13.96 1.99
CA ALA A 120 -26.04 -14.52 0.87
C ALA A 120 -25.12 -14.92 -0.30
N TRP A 121 -24.14 -14.08 -0.64
CA TRP A 121 -23.12 -14.37 -1.65
C TRP A 121 -22.23 -15.57 -1.28
N SER A 122 -22.02 -15.81 0.01
CA SER A 122 -21.24 -16.94 0.51
C SER A 122 -22.02 -18.26 0.58
N ASP A 123 -23.31 -18.27 0.26
CA ASP A 123 -24.21 -19.41 0.48
C ASP A 123 -24.19 -19.91 1.94
N GLY A 124 -24.12 -18.97 2.88
CA GLY A 124 -24.07 -19.25 4.32
C GLY A 124 -22.69 -19.70 4.86
N LEU A 125 -21.65 -19.76 4.03
CA LEU A 125 -20.29 -20.14 4.47
C LEU A 125 -19.60 -19.03 5.28
N TYR A 126 -20.01 -17.78 5.13
CA TYR A 126 -19.50 -16.66 5.90
C TYR A 126 -20.37 -16.43 7.14
N GLU A 127 -19.80 -16.66 8.32
CA GLU A 127 -20.43 -16.34 9.61
C GLU A 127 -19.85 -15.02 10.18
N PRO A 128 -20.53 -13.88 10.04
CA PRO A 128 -20.03 -12.61 10.54
C PRO A 128 -19.95 -12.60 12.08
N PRO A 129 -18.93 -11.96 12.68
CA PRO A 129 -18.88 -11.71 14.12
C PRO A 129 -20.11 -10.96 14.64
N ALA A 130 -20.47 -11.16 15.92
CA ALA A 130 -21.68 -10.60 16.51
C ALA A 130 -21.85 -9.08 16.33
N LYS A 131 -20.74 -8.32 16.36
CA LYS A 131 -20.75 -6.86 16.14
C LYS A 131 -21.24 -6.41 14.75
N PHE A 132 -21.33 -7.33 13.79
CA PHE A 132 -21.76 -7.08 12.42
C PHE A 132 -23.07 -7.78 12.05
N ARG A 133 -23.69 -8.50 12.99
CA ARG A 133 -25.03 -9.08 12.81
C ARG A 133 -26.06 -8.01 13.15
N SER A 134 -27.01 -7.79 12.25
CA SER A 134 -28.11 -6.82 12.41
C SER A 134 -29.44 -7.48 12.76
N TRP A 135 -29.40 -8.74 13.23
CA TRP A 135 -30.55 -9.55 13.61
C TRP A 135 -30.33 -10.26 14.95
#